data_AF-A0A3N5VVJ6-F1
#
_entry.id   AF-A0A3N5VVJ6-F1
#
_cell.length_a   1.000
_cell.length_b   1.000
_cell.length_c   1.000
_cell.angle_alpha   90.00
_cell.angle_beta   90.00
_cell.angle_gamma   90.00
#
_symmetry.space_group_name_H-M   'P 1'
#
loop_
_entity.id
_entity.type
_entity.pdbx_description
1 polymer ?
#
loop_
_entity_poly.entity_id
_entity_poly.type
_entity_poly.pdbx_seq_one_letter_code
_entity_poly.pdbx_strand_id
1 'polypeptide(L)'
;MKKMRYFIFGFVPLVMSIITILLAQPSETVWGQTSQLPLISTRGHFDLETGELIKDHNSTDYNVTNIPVCPPEIAVFIHGWPLNEFNASERFTRTQMSLLANNYSIPLIGFSWDANTTSSLSDFGFSGWLHAKSIANDNGPKLAQFILDFKNNCANEGSKVRLIAHSLGARVVLSALESLNNNKEWNTNNFNITSVHLMGAAVDNEEVSKLQQDILNDPANWGSVKSAYGKAIEKVVTDFYNLYNPEDNVLEPRVVFQIYPSYE
;
A
#
# COMPACT_ATOMS: atom_id res chain seq x y z
N MET A 1 -75.29 4.86 54.74
CA MET A 1 -74.33 5.96 55.01
C MET A 1 -72.93 5.41 55.26
N LYS A 2 -72.03 5.47 54.27
CA LYS A 2 -70.64 5.95 54.41
C LYS A 2 -70.00 5.98 53.01
N LYS A 3 -69.55 7.17 52.62
CA LYS A 3 -68.73 7.45 51.44
C LYS A 3 -67.27 7.08 51.71
N MET A 4 -66.56 6.64 50.67
CA MET A 4 -65.17 6.98 50.28
C MET A 4 -64.57 5.81 49.48
N ARG A 5 -63.65 5.97 48.53
CA ARG A 5 -63.21 7.00 47.57
C ARG A 5 -62.22 6.24 46.66
N TYR A 6 -62.27 6.55 45.37
CA TYR A 6 -61.40 6.11 44.26
C TYR A 6 -59.94 5.70 44.58
N PHE A 7 -59.42 4.70 43.85
CA PHE A 7 -58.13 4.84 43.16
C PHE A 7 -58.12 4.02 41.85
N ILE A 8 -57.82 4.75 40.77
CA ILE A 8 -57.47 4.29 39.43
C ILE A 8 -56.10 3.61 39.51
N PHE A 9 -55.90 2.42 38.94
CA PHE A 9 -54.60 1.99 38.40
C PHE A 9 -54.76 0.75 37.51
N GLY A 10 -54.22 0.82 36.28
CA GLY A 10 -53.70 -0.35 35.59
C GLY A 10 -54.56 -0.97 34.49
N PHE A 11 -54.97 -0.19 33.49
CA PHE A 11 -55.08 -0.73 32.13
C PHE A 11 -53.66 -1.04 31.63
N VAL A 12 -53.50 -2.05 30.76
CA VAL A 12 -52.29 -2.48 30.03
C VAL A 12 -51.44 -3.54 30.76
N PRO A 13 -51.52 -4.81 30.31
CA PRO A 13 -50.48 -5.26 29.39
C PRO A 13 -51.07 -6.15 28.27
N LEU A 14 -51.49 -5.53 27.17
CA LEU A 14 -51.72 -6.26 25.91
C LEU A 14 -51.20 -5.49 24.69
N VAL A 15 -50.15 -4.68 24.88
CA VAL A 15 -49.49 -3.95 23.77
C VAL A 15 -47.98 -4.25 23.71
N MET A 16 -47.41 -4.92 24.72
CA MET A 16 -45.99 -5.29 24.73
C MET A 16 -45.65 -6.58 23.96
N SER A 17 -46.65 -7.30 23.43
CA SER A 17 -46.41 -8.56 22.69
C SER A 17 -46.51 -8.40 21.16
N ILE A 18 -46.90 -7.23 20.66
CA ILE A 18 -47.04 -6.97 19.22
C ILE A 18 -45.92 -6.06 18.69
N ILE A 19 -45.17 -5.37 19.57
CA ILE A 19 -44.04 -4.49 19.17
C ILE A 19 -42.71 -5.26 19.05
N THR A 20 -42.58 -6.47 19.60
CA THR A 20 -41.35 -7.27 19.48
C THR A 20 -41.22 -8.05 18.17
N ILE A 21 -42.25 -8.10 17.34
CA ILE A 21 -42.22 -8.84 16.06
C ILE A 21 -41.89 -7.93 14.86
N LEU A 22 -41.86 -6.60 15.03
CA LEU A 22 -41.53 -5.66 13.93
C LEU A 22 -40.06 -5.22 13.87
N LEU A 23 -39.17 -5.76 14.69
CA LEU A 23 -37.72 -5.48 14.65
C LEU A 23 -36.85 -6.68 14.29
N ALA A 24 -37.44 -7.84 14.04
CA ALA A 24 -36.72 -8.96 13.44
C ALA A 24 -36.69 -8.76 11.92
N GLN A 25 -35.92 -7.78 11.45
CA GLN A 25 -35.44 -7.86 10.07
C GLN A 25 -34.61 -9.14 9.97
N PRO A 26 -34.85 -10.00 8.96
CA PRO A 26 -33.90 -11.05 8.68
C PRO A 26 -32.56 -10.35 8.45
N SER A 27 -31.55 -10.71 9.24
CA SER A 27 -30.18 -10.44 8.82
C SER A 27 -30.07 -11.17 7.48
N GLU A 28 -30.04 -10.41 6.39
CA GLU A 28 -29.44 -10.96 5.20
C GLU A 28 -28.05 -11.37 5.66
N THR A 29 -27.83 -12.68 5.66
CA THR A 29 -26.49 -13.22 5.64
C THR A 29 -25.92 -12.71 4.34
N VAL A 30 -25.33 -11.52 4.38
CA VAL A 30 -24.45 -11.03 3.34
C VAL A 30 -23.34 -12.05 3.35
N TRP A 31 -23.45 -13.02 2.45
CA TRP A 31 -22.32 -13.81 2.02
C TRP A 31 -21.34 -12.76 1.49
N GLY A 32 -20.40 -12.36 2.34
CA GLY A 32 -19.27 -11.53 1.95
C GLY A 32 -18.49 -12.34 0.94
N GLN A 33 -18.95 -12.35 -0.31
CA GLN A 33 -18.18 -12.82 -1.43
C GLN A 33 -17.12 -11.74 -1.65
N THR A 34 -16.10 -11.73 -0.78
CA THR A 34 -14.85 -11.05 -1.05
C THR A 34 -14.29 -11.73 -2.28
N SER A 35 -14.66 -11.24 -3.47
CA SER A 35 -13.83 -11.42 -4.65
C SER A 35 -12.42 -11.09 -4.20
N GLN A 36 -11.56 -12.10 -4.12
CA GLN A 36 -10.18 -11.89 -3.71
C GLN A 36 -9.60 -10.84 -4.65
N LEU A 37 -9.10 -9.75 -4.07
CA LEU A 37 -8.50 -8.67 -4.86
C LEU A 37 -7.37 -9.24 -5.72
N PRO A 38 -7.22 -8.74 -6.96
CA PRO A 38 -6.05 -9.01 -7.77
C PRO A 38 -4.77 -8.74 -6.95
N LEU A 39 -3.80 -9.64 -7.04
CA LEU A 39 -2.60 -9.58 -6.20
C LEU A 39 -1.36 -9.87 -7.02
N ILE A 40 -0.33 -9.06 -6.80
CA ILE A 40 1.06 -9.35 -7.11
C ILE A 40 1.74 -9.66 -5.77
N SER A 41 2.47 -10.76 -5.69
CA SER A 41 3.13 -11.19 -4.47
C SER A 41 4.59 -11.51 -4.73
N THR A 42 5.42 -11.08 -3.79
CA THR A 42 6.83 -11.47 -3.64
C THR A 42 7.06 -12.00 -2.22
N ARG A 43 5.99 -12.45 -1.57
CA ARG A 43 6.04 -13.04 -0.23
C ARG A 43 6.89 -14.30 -0.23
N GLY A 44 7.77 -14.42 0.75
CA GLY A 44 8.72 -15.52 0.88
C GLY A 44 9.89 -15.44 -0.11
N HIS A 45 10.11 -14.29 -0.75
CA HIS A 45 11.29 -14.09 -1.61
C HIS A 45 12.51 -13.67 -0.79
N PHE A 46 12.32 -13.15 0.41
CA PHE A 46 13.40 -12.61 1.24
C PHE A 46 13.41 -13.24 2.63
N ASP A 47 14.60 -13.38 3.19
CA ASP A 47 14.79 -13.72 4.58
C ASP A 47 14.44 -12.49 5.45
N LEU A 48 13.49 -12.65 6.37
CA LEU A 48 12.98 -11.56 7.20
C LEU A 48 13.96 -11.12 8.30
N GLU A 49 14.95 -11.95 8.62
CA GLU A 49 15.98 -11.69 9.63
C GLU A 49 17.24 -11.07 9.05
N THR A 50 17.56 -11.29 7.78
CA THR A 50 18.77 -10.75 7.13
C THR A 50 18.47 -9.72 6.05
N GLY A 51 17.26 -9.73 5.47
CA GLY A 51 16.90 -8.94 4.31
C GLY A 51 17.42 -9.49 2.98
N GLU A 52 18.11 -10.64 3.00
CA GLU A 52 18.70 -11.23 1.81
C GLU A 52 17.66 -11.97 0.95
N LEU A 53 17.86 -11.94 -0.37
CA LEU A 53 17.06 -12.71 -1.31
C LEU A 53 17.29 -14.21 -1.11
N ILE A 54 16.20 -14.97 -1.00
CA ILE A 54 16.23 -16.43 -0.90
C ILE A 54 16.69 -17.04 -2.24
N LYS A 55 17.54 -18.07 -2.17
CA LYS A 55 18.30 -18.63 -3.30
C LYS A 55 17.47 -19.02 -4.54
N ASP A 56 16.21 -19.41 -4.36
CA ASP A 56 15.35 -19.89 -5.45
C ASP A 56 14.58 -18.75 -6.14
N HIS A 57 14.75 -17.51 -5.66
CA HIS A 57 14.20 -16.29 -6.26
C HIS A 57 15.31 -15.47 -6.94
N ASN A 58 14.91 -14.57 -7.84
CA ASN A 58 15.82 -13.70 -8.58
C ASN A 58 15.41 -12.22 -8.45
N SER A 59 16.05 -11.31 -9.18
CA SER A 59 15.75 -9.88 -9.04
C SER A 59 14.41 -9.47 -9.63
N THR A 60 13.76 -10.28 -10.47
CA THR A 60 12.59 -9.85 -11.25
C THR A 60 11.38 -10.79 -11.16
N ASP A 61 11.49 -11.96 -10.53
CA ASP A 61 10.37 -12.88 -10.37
C ASP A 61 9.33 -12.40 -9.35
N TYR A 62 8.07 -12.73 -9.62
CA TYR A 62 6.88 -12.41 -8.83
C TYR A 62 5.77 -13.44 -9.09
N ASN A 63 4.81 -13.55 -8.19
CA ASN A 63 3.59 -14.33 -8.38
C ASN A 63 2.38 -13.42 -8.56
N VAL A 64 1.37 -13.92 -9.28
CA VAL A 64 0.12 -13.18 -9.52
C VAL A 64 -1.11 -14.02 -9.19
N THR A 65 -2.17 -13.37 -8.74
CA THR A 65 -3.48 -13.98 -8.50
C THR A 65 -4.57 -13.04 -9.02
N ASN A 66 -5.53 -13.57 -9.79
CA ASN A 66 -6.72 -12.85 -10.27
C ASN A 66 -6.44 -11.53 -11.01
N ILE A 67 -5.32 -11.41 -11.75
CA ILE A 67 -5.02 -10.18 -12.51
C ILE A 67 -6.04 -10.01 -13.65
N PRO A 68 -6.69 -8.84 -13.77
CA PRO A 68 -7.63 -8.59 -14.86
C PRO A 68 -6.93 -8.58 -16.22
N VAL A 69 -7.58 -9.16 -17.23
CA VAL A 69 -7.05 -9.20 -18.59
C VAL A 69 -7.22 -7.85 -19.26
N CYS A 70 -6.11 -7.12 -19.43
CA CYS A 70 -6.00 -5.86 -20.17
C CYS A 70 -7.18 -4.88 -19.99
N PRO A 71 -7.55 -4.51 -18.75
CA PRO A 71 -8.51 -3.43 -18.56
C PRO A 71 -7.93 -2.12 -19.12
N PRO A 72 -8.78 -1.13 -19.46
CA PRO A 72 -8.31 0.18 -19.93
C PRO A 72 -7.38 0.89 -18.94
N GLU A 73 -7.49 0.57 -17.66
CA GLU A 73 -6.73 1.18 -16.58
C GLU A 73 -6.63 0.23 -15.38
N ILE A 74 -5.47 0.21 -14.71
CA ILE A 74 -5.26 -0.43 -13.41
C ILE A 74 -4.62 0.53 -12.42
N ALA A 75 -4.91 0.33 -11.14
CA ALA A 75 -4.11 0.87 -10.04
C ALA A 75 -3.40 -0.27 -9.31
N VAL A 76 -2.11 -0.09 -9.01
CA VAL A 76 -1.36 -0.99 -8.12
C VAL A 76 -1.14 -0.27 -6.79
N PHE A 77 -1.56 -0.87 -5.68
CA PHE A 77 -1.34 -0.35 -4.34
C PHE A 77 -0.22 -1.12 -3.63
N ILE A 78 0.81 -0.38 -3.21
CA ILE A 78 1.99 -0.89 -2.54
C ILE A 78 1.91 -0.50 -1.06
N HIS A 79 1.83 -1.50 -0.18
CA HIS A 79 1.78 -1.26 1.26
C HIS A 79 3.17 -0.97 1.86
N GLY A 80 3.19 -0.44 3.08
CA GLY A 80 4.39 -0.19 3.86
C GLY A 80 4.70 -1.27 4.90
N TRP A 81 5.76 -1.03 5.67
CA TRP A 81 6.20 -1.80 6.83
C TRP A 81 5.27 -1.58 8.05
N PRO A 82 5.11 -2.53 9.01
CA PRO A 82 5.63 -3.90 9.07
C PRO A 82 4.59 -4.95 8.65
N LEU A 83 3.80 -4.71 7.59
CA LEU A 83 2.61 -5.52 7.36
C LEU A 83 2.95 -6.93 6.85
N ASN A 84 2.42 -7.95 7.53
CA ASN A 84 2.36 -9.32 7.02
C ASN A 84 1.26 -9.45 5.94
N GLU A 85 1.15 -10.63 5.32
CA GLU A 85 0.21 -10.86 4.21
C GLU A 85 -1.25 -10.54 4.59
N PHE A 86 -1.71 -10.99 5.76
CA PHE A 86 -3.06 -10.74 6.25
C PHE A 86 -3.35 -9.24 6.41
N ASN A 87 -2.45 -8.52 7.10
CA ASN A 87 -2.60 -7.09 7.32
C ASN A 87 -2.44 -6.28 6.02
N ALA A 88 -1.61 -6.73 5.08
CA ALA A 88 -1.51 -6.14 3.75
C ALA A 88 -2.83 -6.28 2.97
N SER A 89 -3.46 -7.48 3.01
CA SER A 89 -4.75 -7.73 2.39
C SER A 89 -5.88 -6.86 2.96
N GLU A 90 -5.88 -6.64 4.28
CA GLU A 90 -6.80 -5.70 4.93
C GLU A 90 -6.62 -4.28 4.38
N ARG A 91 -5.38 -3.83 4.21
CA ARG A 91 -5.08 -2.51 3.63
C ARG A 91 -5.52 -2.40 2.18
N PHE A 92 -5.30 -3.43 1.37
CA PHE A 92 -5.77 -3.44 -0.02
C PHE A 92 -7.29 -3.30 -0.09
N THR A 93 -8.01 -4.04 0.76
CA THR A 93 -9.47 -3.99 0.84
C THR A 93 -9.96 -2.60 1.22
N ARG A 94 -9.35 -1.98 2.23
CA ARG A 94 -9.71 -0.61 2.63
C ARG A 94 -9.40 0.44 1.56
N THR A 95 -8.26 0.33 0.89
CA THR A 95 -7.93 1.21 -0.22
C THR A 95 -8.97 1.06 -1.33
N GLN A 96 -9.35 -0.16 -1.70
CA GLN A 96 -10.39 -0.39 -2.70
C GLN A 96 -11.72 0.23 -2.29
N MET A 97 -12.15 0.04 -1.04
CA MET A 97 -13.38 0.64 -0.52
C MET A 97 -13.34 2.17 -0.57
N SER A 98 -12.20 2.77 -0.22
CA SER A 98 -12.01 4.22 -0.28
C SER A 98 -12.09 4.74 -1.71
N LEU A 99 -11.44 4.06 -2.67
CA LEU A 99 -11.53 4.42 -4.09
C LEU A 99 -12.97 4.32 -4.62
N LEU A 100 -13.67 3.22 -4.30
CA LEU A 100 -15.07 3.03 -4.69
C LEU A 100 -15.99 4.09 -4.11
N ALA A 101 -15.81 4.45 -2.84
CA ALA A 101 -16.57 5.52 -2.19
C ALA A 101 -16.34 6.90 -2.84
N ASN A 102 -15.22 7.09 -3.53
CA ASN A 102 -14.89 8.30 -4.28
C ASN A 102 -15.15 8.15 -5.79
N ASN A 103 -15.97 7.17 -6.21
CA ASN A 103 -16.32 6.88 -7.61
C ASN A 103 -15.14 6.48 -8.51
N TYR A 104 -14.04 5.99 -7.93
CA TYR A 104 -12.95 5.35 -8.66
C TYR A 104 -13.14 3.83 -8.63
N SER A 105 -13.72 3.30 -9.71
CA SER A 105 -14.04 1.87 -9.88
C SER A 105 -13.06 1.10 -10.75
N ILE A 106 -11.87 1.65 -11.00
CA ILE A 106 -10.80 0.95 -11.72
C ILE A 106 -10.31 -0.26 -10.90
N PRO A 107 -9.88 -1.36 -11.56
CA PRO A 107 -9.29 -2.50 -10.87
C PRO A 107 -8.09 -2.10 -10.00
N LEU A 108 -8.17 -2.39 -8.70
CA LEU A 108 -7.05 -2.26 -7.76
C LEU A 108 -6.33 -3.60 -7.62
N ILE A 109 -5.02 -3.57 -7.79
CA ILE A 109 -4.12 -4.71 -7.60
C ILE A 109 -3.27 -4.44 -6.35
N GLY A 110 -3.29 -5.34 -5.37
CA GLY A 110 -2.37 -5.26 -4.23
C GLY A 110 -0.97 -5.73 -4.62
N PHE A 111 0.07 -5.06 -4.13
CA PHE A 111 1.45 -5.54 -4.19
C PHE A 111 1.91 -5.93 -2.79
N SER A 112 1.96 -7.24 -2.52
CA SER A 112 2.31 -7.82 -1.23
C SER A 112 3.76 -8.29 -1.23
N TRP A 113 4.56 -7.77 -0.32
CA TRP A 113 6.00 -8.03 -0.24
C TRP A 113 6.43 -8.24 1.21
N ASP A 114 7.60 -8.84 1.42
CA ASP A 114 8.16 -9.21 2.73
C ASP A 114 8.53 -8.01 3.64
N ALA A 115 7.50 -7.22 3.99
CA ALA A 115 7.63 -6.00 4.78
C ALA A 115 7.57 -6.26 6.29
N ASN A 116 7.24 -7.46 6.75
CA ASN A 116 7.16 -7.80 8.19
C ASN A 116 8.49 -8.38 8.69
N THR A 117 9.58 -7.67 8.42
CA THR A 117 10.92 -8.06 8.87
C THR A 117 10.97 -8.23 10.39
N THR A 118 11.83 -9.13 10.83
CA THR A 118 11.99 -9.44 12.24
C THR A 118 12.63 -8.25 12.94
N SER A 119 11.90 -7.67 13.90
CA SER A 119 12.38 -6.58 14.76
C SER A 119 12.67 -7.12 16.16
N SER A 120 13.84 -6.78 16.72
CA SER A 120 14.14 -7.08 18.11
C SER A 120 13.75 -5.92 19.03
N LEU A 121 13.31 -6.24 20.25
CA LEU A 121 13.17 -5.21 21.29
C LEU A 121 14.54 -4.67 21.75
N SER A 122 15.60 -5.46 21.60
CA SER A 122 16.94 -5.10 22.06
C SER A 122 17.61 -3.99 21.24
N ASP A 123 17.17 -3.78 20.01
CA ASP A 123 17.66 -2.72 19.12
C ASP A 123 16.55 -1.75 18.70
N PHE A 124 15.44 -1.74 19.45
CA PHE A 124 14.27 -0.91 19.19
C PHE A 124 13.70 -1.06 17.76
N GLY A 125 13.88 -2.24 17.15
CA GLY A 125 13.39 -2.56 15.81
C GLY A 125 14.24 -2.02 14.66
N PHE A 126 15.42 -1.47 14.96
CA PHE A 126 16.31 -0.86 13.97
C PHE A 126 16.78 -1.86 12.90
N SER A 127 17.17 -3.08 13.27
CA SER A 127 17.55 -4.14 12.31
C SER A 127 16.41 -4.46 11.35
N GLY A 128 15.21 -4.71 11.88
CA GLY A 128 14.02 -4.95 11.07
C GLY A 128 13.75 -3.80 10.11
N TRP A 129 13.88 -2.55 10.54
CA TRP A 129 13.75 -1.38 9.67
C TRP A 129 14.79 -1.38 8.54
N LEU A 130 16.06 -1.65 8.84
CA LEU A 130 17.13 -1.71 7.83
C LEU A 130 16.88 -2.81 6.81
N HIS A 131 16.52 -4.02 7.25
CA HIS A 131 16.19 -5.13 6.35
C HIS A 131 14.98 -4.78 5.49
N ALA A 132 13.95 -4.16 6.06
CA ALA A 132 12.76 -3.77 5.31
C ALA A 132 13.09 -2.74 4.23
N LYS A 133 13.98 -1.79 4.50
CA LYS A 133 14.45 -0.82 3.49
C LYS A 133 15.18 -1.52 2.34
N SER A 134 16.04 -2.49 2.65
CA SER A 134 16.74 -3.30 1.64
C SER A 134 15.75 -4.10 0.80
N ILE A 135 14.86 -4.86 1.45
CA ILE A 135 13.83 -5.65 0.78
C ILE A 135 12.92 -4.75 -0.07
N ALA A 136 12.52 -3.57 0.42
CA ALA A 136 11.70 -2.63 -0.34
C ALA A 136 12.42 -2.18 -1.62
N ASN A 137 13.71 -1.88 -1.53
CA ASN A 137 14.53 -1.53 -2.69
C ASN A 137 14.60 -2.69 -3.70
N ASP A 138 14.82 -3.91 -3.22
CA ASP A 138 14.97 -5.11 -4.07
C ASP A 138 13.63 -5.62 -4.65
N ASN A 139 12.50 -5.18 -4.09
CA ASN A 139 11.18 -5.39 -4.67
C ASN A 139 10.85 -4.43 -5.81
N GLY A 140 11.59 -3.33 -5.96
CA GLY A 140 11.40 -2.39 -7.06
C GLY A 140 11.55 -3.04 -8.44
N PRO A 141 12.66 -3.75 -8.75
CA PRO A 141 12.82 -4.45 -10.02
C PRO A 141 11.75 -5.53 -10.27
N LYS A 142 11.21 -6.17 -9.23
CA LYS A 142 10.10 -7.13 -9.34
C LYS A 142 8.79 -6.46 -9.73
N LEU A 143 8.46 -5.33 -9.09
CA LEU A 143 7.32 -4.50 -9.48
C LEU A 143 7.48 -3.95 -10.90
N ALA A 144 8.68 -3.49 -11.26
CA ALA A 144 9.00 -3.02 -12.60
C ALA A 144 8.78 -4.12 -13.65
N GLN A 145 9.20 -5.35 -13.36
CA GLN A 145 8.99 -6.48 -14.26
C GLN A 145 7.50 -6.76 -14.46
N PHE A 146 6.69 -6.79 -13.40
CA PHE A 146 5.24 -6.93 -13.55
C PHE A 146 4.63 -5.84 -14.44
N ILE A 147 5.03 -4.58 -14.24
CA ILE A 147 4.50 -3.45 -15.02
C ILE A 147 4.90 -3.57 -16.50
N LEU A 148 6.15 -3.96 -16.77
CA LEU A 148 6.62 -4.21 -18.14
C LEU A 148 5.83 -5.35 -18.80
N ASP A 149 5.66 -6.47 -18.10
CA ASP A 149 4.91 -7.63 -18.61
C ASP A 149 3.45 -7.27 -18.88
N PHE A 150 2.81 -6.52 -17.98
CA PHE A 150 1.45 -6.02 -18.17
C PHE A 150 1.35 -5.10 -19.39
N LYS A 151 2.27 -4.14 -19.54
CA LYS A 151 2.29 -3.21 -20.69
C LYS A 151 2.51 -3.94 -22.01
N ASN A 152 3.39 -4.94 -22.04
CA ASN A 152 3.63 -5.77 -23.21
C ASN A 152 2.40 -6.60 -23.57
N ASN A 153 1.80 -7.28 -22.60
CA ASN A 153 0.61 -8.11 -22.83
C ASN A 153 -0.60 -7.30 -23.28
N CYS A 154 -0.68 -6.02 -22.88
CA CYS A 154 -1.79 -5.13 -23.17
C CYS A 154 -1.43 -4.00 -24.15
N ALA A 155 -0.34 -4.15 -24.93
CA ALA A 155 0.18 -3.09 -25.79
C ALA A 155 -0.85 -2.57 -26.80
N ASN A 156 -1.73 -3.44 -27.31
CA ASN A 156 -2.76 -3.08 -28.28
C ASN A 156 -3.96 -2.33 -27.68
N GLU A 157 -4.16 -2.42 -26.36
CA GLU A 157 -5.33 -1.86 -25.66
C GLU A 157 -5.04 -0.46 -25.07
N GLY A 158 -3.78 -0.03 -25.05
CA GLY A 158 -3.39 1.25 -24.46
C GLY A 158 -3.63 1.34 -22.96
N SER A 159 -3.63 0.19 -22.25
CA SER A 159 -3.92 0.10 -20.81
C SER A 159 -3.05 1.03 -19.97
N LYS A 160 -3.70 1.85 -19.14
CA LYS A 160 -3.06 2.79 -18.21
C LYS A 160 -2.65 2.10 -16.91
N VAL A 161 -1.54 2.52 -16.34
CA VAL A 161 -1.02 2.01 -15.05
C VAL A 161 -0.86 3.17 -14.10
N ARG A 162 -1.43 3.05 -12.90
CA ARG A 162 -1.25 4.00 -11.79
C ARG A 162 -0.66 3.28 -10.59
N LEU A 163 0.23 3.94 -9.87
CA LEU A 163 0.80 3.43 -8.63
C LEU A 163 0.35 4.28 -7.45
N ILE A 164 0.01 3.62 -6.35
CA ILE A 164 -0.33 4.24 -5.07
C ILE A 164 0.56 3.58 -4.02
N ALA A 165 1.34 4.34 -3.29
CA ALA A 165 2.28 3.81 -2.31
C ALA A 165 2.08 4.47 -0.95
N HIS A 166 2.15 3.68 0.12
CA HIS A 166 2.08 4.19 1.48
C HIS A 166 3.37 3.86 2.24
N SER A 167 3.89 4.82 3.02
CA SER A 167 5.07 4.62 3.87
C SER A 167 6.24 4.05 3.06
N LEU A 168 6.88 2.97 3.54
CA LEU A 168 8.03 2.34 2.90
C LEU A 168 7.70 1.73 1.52
N GLY A 169 6.41 1.54 1.19
CA GLY A 169 6.00 1.19 -0.18
C GLY A 169 6.44 2.21 -1.22
N ALA A 170 6.70 3.46 -0.82
CA ALA A 170 7.28 4.48 -1.70
C ALA A 170 8.67 4.08 -2.22
N ARG A 171 9.51 3.45 -1.38
CA ARG A 171 10.85 2.98 -1.79
C ARG A 171 10.76 1.89 -2.86
N VAL A 172 9.80 0.98 -2.75
CA VAL A 172 9.50 -0.02 -3.80
C VAL A 172 9.17 0.66 -5.11
N VAL A 173 8.29 1.68 -5.08
CA VAL A 173 7.90 2.42 -6.28
C VAL A 173 9.10 3.15 -6.88
N LEU A 174 9.87 3.90 -6.10
CA LEU A 174 11.02 4.65 -6.61
C LEU A 174 12.08 3.73 -7.26
N SER A 175 12.42 2.62 -6.61
CA SER A 175 13.31 1.60 -7.17
C SER A 175 12.73 0.95 -8.44
N ALA A 176 11.41 0.74 -8.51
CA ALA A 176 10.74 0.28 -9.72
C ALA A 176 10.86 1.29 -10.87
N LEU A 177 10.69 2.59 -10.60
CA LEU A 177 10.85 3.64 -11.61
C LEU A 177 12.28 3.66 -12.15
N GLU A 178 13.29 3.54 -11.30
CA GLU A 178 14.70 3.45 -11.74
C GLU A 178 14.94 2.23 -12.61
N SER A 179 14.41 1.07 -12.20
CA SER A 179 14.50 -0.18 -12.97
C SER A 179 13.86 -0.05 -14.35
N LEU A 180 12.67 0.57 -14.46
CA LEU A 180 11.99 0.84 -15.72
C LEU A 180 12.76 1.84 -16.60
N ASN A 181 13.25 2.93 -16.01
CA ASN A 181 14.04 3.93 -16.71
C ASN A 181 15.31 3.31 -17.34
N ASN A 182 15.93 2.35 -16.65
CA ASN A 182 17.12 1.66 -17.12
C ASN A 182 16.81 0.46 -18.05
N ASN A 183 15.53 0.09 -18.19
CA ASN A 183 15.12 -1.04 -19.02
C ASN A 183 15.04 -0.64 -20.51
N LYS A 184 15.77 -1.35 -21.38
CA LYS A 184 15.84 -1.04 -22.82
C LYS A 184 14.51 -1.25 -23.53
N GLU A 185 13.77 -2.28 -23.17
CA GLU A 185 12.48 -2.63 -23.79
C GLU A 185 11.41 -1.59 -23.46
N TRP A 186 11.33 -1.21 -22.18
CA TRP A 186 10.47 -0.11 -21.72
C TRP A 186 10.67 1.17 -22.55
N ASN A 187 11.92 1.58 -22.70
CA ASN A 187 12.30 2.77 -23.45
C ASN A 187 12.01 2.64 -24.96
N THR A 188 12.25 1.45 -25.54
CA THR A 188 12.02 1.21 -26.98
C THR A 188 10.54 1.28 -27.33
N ASN A 189 9.68 0.78 -26.45
CA ASN A 189 8.23 0.81 -26.65
C ASN A 189 7.58 2.15 -26.22
N ASN A 190 8.38 3.09 -25.72
CA ASN A 190 7.90 4.40 -25.24
C ASN A 190 6.75 4.25 -24.21
N PHE A 191 6.86 3.26 -23.33
CA PHE A 191 5.89 3.04 -22.27
C PHE A 191 5.98 4.12 -21.19
N ASN A 192 4.85 4.34 -20.51
CA ASN A 192 4.76 5.24 -19.36
C ASN A 192 3.85 4.69 -18.26
N ILE A 193 4.06 5.20 -17.06
CA ILE A 193 3.14 5.13 -15.93
C ILE A 193 2.32 6.42 -15.94
N THR A 194 1.00 6.28 -15.87
CA THR A 194 0.08 7.42 -15.96
C THR A 194 0.20 8.30 -14.72
N SER A 195 0.19 7.71 -13.52
CA SER A 195 0.40 8.51 -12.31
C SER A 195 1.00 7.71 -11.16
N VAL A 196 1.77 8.37 -10.31
CA VAL A 196 2.27 7.84 -9.03
C VAL A 196 1.78 8.74 -7.90
N HIS A 197 1.24 8.13 -6.84
CA HIS A 197 0.75 8.80 -5.64
C HIS A 197 1.45 8.23 -4.42
N LEU A 198 2.35 9.00 -3.81
CA LEU A 198 3.02 8.63 -2.56
C LEU A 198 2.27 9.24 -1.38
N MET A 199 2.03 8.47 -0.32
CA MET A 199 1.34 8.91 0.90
C MET A 199 2.21 8.60 2.12
N GLY A 200 2.63 9.65 2.84
CA GLY A 200 3.51 9.51 4.00
C GLY A 200 4.78 8.74 3.66
N ALA A 201 5.42 9.08 2.53
CA ALA A 201 6.52 8.33 1.94
C ALA A 201 7.70 8.24 2.93
N ALA A 202 8.14 7.02 3.25
CA ALA A 202 9.30 6.79 4.13
C ALA A 202 10.58 6.66 3.29
N VAL A 203 10.92 7.80 2.67
CA VAL A 203 12.06 8.02 1.76
C VAL A 203 12.51 9.47 1.95
N ASP A 204 13.79 9.73 1.78
CA ASP A 204 14.32 11.06 2.06
C ASP A 204 13.87 12.07 1.01
N ASN A 205 13.84 13.35 1.40
CA ASN A 205 13.54 14.44 0.48
C ASN A 205 14.58 14.59 -0.65
N GLU A 206 15.83 14.15 -0.46
CA GLU A 206 16.87 14.15 -1.50
C GLU A 206 16.63 13.06 -2.56
N GLU A 207 15.91 11.98 -2.23
CA GLU A 207 15.67 10.84 -3.15
C GLU A 207 14.82 11.23 -4.36
N VAL A 208 14.06 12.33 -4.31
CA VAL A 208 13.35 12.89 -5.48
C VAL A 208 14.20 13.85 -6.32
N SER A 209 15.45 14.09 -5.94
CA SER A 209 16.38 14.92 -6.72
C SER A 209 16.79 14.25 -8.03
N LYS A 210 17.16 15.06 -9.03
CA LYS A 210 17.79 14.61 -10.27
C LYS A 210 19.32 14.49 -10.15
N LEU A 211 19.90 14.97 -9.05
CA LEU A 211 21.33 15.07 -8.84
C LEU A 211 21.77 14.06 -7.79
N GLN A 212 22.61 13.10 -8.18
CA GLN A 212 23.20 12.14 -7.24
C GLN A 212 23.99 12.83 -6.12
N GLN A 213 24.50 14.04 -6.38
CA GLN A 213 25.24 14.80 -5.39
C GLN A 213 24.39 15.20 -4.18
N ASP A 214 23.08 15.37 -4.33
CA ASP A 214 22.20 15.71 -3.21
C ASP A 214 22.12 14.53 -2.21
N ILE A 215 22.08 13.29 -2.73
CA ILE A 215 22.19 12.07 -1.91
C ILE A 215 23.56 11.98 -1.24
N LEU A 216 24.64 12.19 -2.00
CA LEU A 216 26.01 12.01 -1.51
C LEU A 216 26.45 13.10 -0.52
N ASN A 217 25.85 14.29 -0.59
CA ASN A 217 26.16 15.41 0.29
C ASN A 217 25.51 15.29 1.65
N ASP A 218 24.46 14.48 1.79
CA ASP A 218 23.83 14.24 3.07
C ASP A 218 24.59 13.15 3.85
N PRO A 219 25.22 13.50 5.00
CA PRO A 219 25.89 12.52 5.84
C PRO A 219 24.96 11.41 6.36
N ALA A 220 23.64 11.65 6.45
CA ALA A 220 22.66 10.63 6.84
C ALA A 220 22.53 9.50 5.80
N ASN A 221 23.06 9.70 4.59
CA ASN A 221 22.91 8.79 3.46
C ASN A 221 24.14 7.94 3.16
N TRP A 222 25.23 8.12 3.91
CA TRP A 222 26.46 7.34 3.71
C TRP A 222 26.19 5.83 3.86
N GLY A 223 26.44 5.07 2.79
CA GLY A 223 26.37 3.60 2.81
C GLY A 223 24.95 3.05 2.76
N SER A 224 23.97 3.90 2.45
CA SER A 224 22.58 3.52 2.24
C SER A 224 22.32 3.10 0.79
N VAL A 225 21.22 2.36 0.57
CA VAL A 225 20.74 1.94 -0.77
C VAL A 225 20.02 3.07 -1.54
N LYS A 226 20.27 4.34 -1.19
CA LYS A 226 19.52 5.49 -1.70
C LYS A 226 20.07 5.96 -3.06
N SER A 227 19.17 6.39 -3.94
CA SER A 227 19.48 6.88 -5.29
C SER A 227 18.73 8.17 -5.59
N ALA A 228 19.22 8.96 -6.54
CA ALA A 228 18.54 10.15 -7.02
C ALA A 228 17.50 9.77 -8.11
N TYR A 229 16.26 9.52 -7.69
CA TYR A 229 15.20 9.01 -8.56
C TYR A 229 14.56 10.05 -9.47
N GLY A 230 14.87 11.34 -9.32
CA GLY A 230 14.21 12.43 -10.05
C GLY A 230 14.27 12.29 -11.57
N LYS A 231 15.33 11.71 -12.12
CA LYS A 231 15.43 11.42 -13.57
C LYS A 231 14.50 10.30 -14.00
N ALA A 232 14.39 9.26 -13.17
CA ALA A 232 13.49 8.13 -13.43
C ALA A 232 12.04 8.58 -13.31
N ILE A 233 11.71 9.38 -12.30
CA ILE A 233 10.38 10.00 -12.13
C ILE A 233 9.98 10.76 -13.39
N GLU A 234 10.82 11.69 -13.86
CA GLU A 234 10.53 12.53 -15.03
C GLU A 234 10.34 11.74 -16.33
N LYS A 235 11.07 10.63 -16.50
CA LYS A 235 11.05 9.85 -17.75
C LYS A 235 9.97 8.78 -17.79
N VAL A 236 9.65 8.18 -16.64
CA VAL A 236 8.78 7.00 -16.54
C VAL A 236 7.34 7.40 -16.23
N VAL A 237 7.13 8.52 -15.53
CA VAL A 237 5.82 8.90 -14.98
C VAL A 237 5.30 10.18 -15.65
N THR A 238 4.01 10.18 -16.00
CA THR A 238 3.35 11.40 -16.51
C THR A 238 3.01 12.37 -15.38
N ASP A 239 2.29 11.90 -14.34
CA ASP A 239 1.91 12.70 -13.18
C ASP A 239 2.46 12.10 -11.88
N PHE A 240 3.25 12.86 -11.13
CA PHE A 240 3.84 12.41 -9.86
C PHE A 240 3.38 13.27 -8.69
N TYR A 241 2.80 12.64 -7.67
CA TYR A 241 2.26 13.32 -6.49
C TYR A 241 2.92 12.77 -5.21
N ASN A 242 3.50 13.69 -4.43
CA ASN A 242 3.85 13.43 -3.03
C ASN A 242 2.76 14.05 -2.15
N LEU A 243 1.88 13.21 -1.61
CA LEU A 243 0.71 13.62 -0.87
C LEU A 243 1.04 13.72 0.62
N TYR A 244 0.79 14.89 1.19
CA TYR A 244 0.96 15.20 2.60
C TYR A 244 -0.33 15.77 3.16
N ASN A 245 -0.70 15.35 4.37
CA ASN A 245 -1.80 15.94 5.12
C ASN A 245 -1.21 16.76 6.27
N PRO A 246 -1.39 18.10 6.32
CA PRO A 246 -0.87 18.94 7.40
C PRO A 246 -1.47 18.63 8.77
N GLU A 247 -2.58 17.89 8.83
CA GLU A 247 -3.19 17.42 10.08
C GLU A 247 -2.65 16.04 10.51
N ASP A 248 -1.82 15.39 9.69
CA ASP A 248 -1.18 14.11 10.02
C ASP A 248 0.05 14.33 10.89
N ASN A 249 -0.11 14.11 12.19
CA ASN A 249 0.93 14.26 13.19
C ASN A 249 1.59 12.92 13.58
N VAL A 250 1.47 11.88 12.75
CA VAL A 250 2.10 10.58 13.01
C VAL A 250 3.62 10.68 12.94
N LEU A 251 4.15 11.56 12.09
CA LEU A 251 5.58 11.81 11.94
C LEU A 251 6.08 13.04 12.72
N GLU A 252 5.19 13.76 13.42
CA GLU A 252 5.63 14.83 14.32
C GLU A 252 6.48 14.25 15.46
N PRO A 253 7.64 14.84 15.80
CA PRO A 253 8.47 14.37 16.91
C PRO A 253 7.69 14.45 18.23
N ARG A 254 7.07 13.34 18.65
CA ARG A 254 6.47 13.21 19.98
C ARG A 254 7.56 12.77 20.96
N VAL A 255 7.92 13.68 21.84
CA VAL A 255 9.05 13.59 22.77
C VAL A 255 9.07 12.26 23.56
N VAL A 256 10.29 11.74 23.73
CA VAL A 256 10.81 10.64 24.59
C VAL A 256 11.13 9.30 23.88
N PHE A 257 10.40 8.84 22.85
CA PHE A 257 10.78 7.63 22.09
C PHE A 257 10.43 7.77 20.62
N GLN A 258 11.33 8.39 19.85
CA GLN A 258 11.20 8.41 18.40
C GLN A 258 11.73 7.08 17.85
N ILE A 259 10.81 6.23 17.39
CA ILE A 259 11.11 4.93 16.78
C ILE A 259 11.66 5.12 15.36
N TYR A 260 11.33 6.24 14.72
CA TYR A 260 11.85 6.64 13.42
C TYR A 260 13.03 7.61 13.59
N PRO A 261 14.15 7.46 12.86
CA PRO A 261 15.10 8.55 12.76
C PRO A 261 14.37 9.78 12.20
N SER A 262 14.51 10.93 12.87
CA SER A 262 13.80 12.18 12.57
C SER A 262 14.24 12.89 11.28
N TYR A 263 14.88 12.16 10.37
CA TYR A 263 15.62 12.70 9.24
C TYR A 263 15.16 12.10 7.90
N GLU A 264 13.99 11.46 7.87
CA GLU A 264 13.29 11.12 6.62
C GLU A 264 12.21 12.17 6.33
#